data_AF-A0A3D5F208-F1
#
_entry.id   AF-A0A3D5F208-F1
#
_cell.length_a   1.000
_cell.length_b   1.000
_cell.length_c   1.000
_cell.angle_alpha   90.00
_cell.angle_beta   90.00
_cell.angle_gamma   90.00
#
_symmetry.space_group_name_H-M   'P 1'
#
loop_
_entity.id
_entity.type
_entity.pdbx_description
1 polymer ?
#
loop_
_entity_poly.entity_id
_entity_poly.type
_entity_poly.pdbx_seq_one_letter_code
_entity_poly.pdbx_strand_id
1 'polypeptide(L)' 'MEVEMKVMMVVEGGDCALRIEPEDQEGLALLAAFGVNGAFQTKLGGSTRPTTTAAERICSSYEGAPAELD' A
#
# COMPACT_ATOMS: atom_id res chain seq x y z
N MET A 1 -6.83 15.32 -15.15
CA MET A 1 -5.84 14.24 -15.26
C MET A 1 -6.05 13.41 -14.02
N GLU A 2 -6.46 12.16 -14.19
CA GLU A 2 -6.65 11.25 -13.06
C GLU A 2 -5.26 10.88 -12.52
N VAL A 3 -5.11 10.94 -11.20
CA VAL A 3 -3.87 10.71 -10.47
C VAL A 3 -3.82 9.20 -10.23
N GLU A 4 -2.99 8.46 -10.96
CA GLU A 4 -3.10 7.00 -11.03
C GLU A 4 -2.00 6.33 -10.19
N MET A 5 -2.41 5.78 -9.04
CA MET A 5 -1.52 5.03 -8.16
C MET A 5 -1.44 3.58 -8.65
N LYS A 6 -0.25 3.14 -9.08
CA LYS A 6 -0.06 1.78 -9.59
C LYS A 6 0.32 0.82 -8.46
N VAL A 7 -0.52 -0.20 -8.26
CA VAL A 7 -0.23 -1.32 -7.36
C VAL A 7 -0.03 -2.58 -8.18
N MET A 8 1.11 -3.23 -8.01
CA MET A 8 1.50 -4.42 -8.76
C MET A 8 1.78 -5.58 -7.82
N MET A 9 1.38 -6.80 -8.20
CA MET A 9 1.90 -8.01 -7.60
C MET A 9 3.15 -8.45 -8.38
N VAL A 10 4.28 -8.46 -7.71
CA VAL A 10 5.56 -8.94 -8.24
C VAL A 10 5.72 -10.40 -7.84
N VAL A 11 5.92 -11.29 -8.82
CA VAL A 11 6.15 -12.72 -8.59
C VAL A 11 7.56 -13.04 -9.05
N GLU A 12 8.43 -13.41 -8.12
CA GLU A 12 9.80 -13.84 -8.40
C GLU A 12 10.04 -15.23 -7.81
N GLY A 13 10.04 -16.24 -8.68
CA GLY A 13 10.13 -17.64 -8.27
C GLY A 13 8.86 -18.12 -7.56
N GLY A 14 9.00 -18.67 -6.34
CA GLY A 14 7.88 -19.12 -5.49
C GLY A 14 7.39 -18.08 -4.49
N ASP A 15 7.99 -16.88 -4.48
CA ASP A 15 7.63 -15.78 -3.59
C ASP A 15 6.78 -14.74 -4.34
N CYS A 16 5.82 -14.15 -3.62
CA CYS A 16 5.04 -13.01 -4.09
C CYS A 16 5.38 -11.76 -3.27
N ALA A 17 5.31 -10.59 -3.89
CA ALA A 17 5.45 -9.30 -3.23
C ALA A 17 4.42 -8.30 -3.76
N LEU A 18 3.96 -7.39 -2.90
CA LEU A 18 3.18 -6.23 -3.30
C LEU A 18 4.13 -5.06 -3.53
N ARG A 19 4.02 -4.38 -4.67
CA ARG A 19 4.78 -3.18 -5.01
C ARG A 19 3.84 -2.03 -5.32
N ILE A 20 4.13 -0.87 -4.75
CA ILE A 20 3.43 0.39 -5.04
C ILE A 20 4.45 1.32 -5.68
N GLU A 21 4.14 1.79 -6.88
CA GLU A 21 5.00 2.69 -7.65
C GLU A 21 4.20 3.93 -8.07
N PRO A 22 4.35 5.05 -7.35
CA PRO A 22 3.69 6.29 -7.72
C PRO A 22 4.29 6.87 -8.99
N GLU A 23 3.44 7.32 -9.91
CA GLU A 23 3.87 7.95 -11.17
C GLU A 23 3.86 9.49 -11.08
N ASP A 24 3.26 10.04 -10.03
CA ASP A 24 3.10 11.47 -9.80
C ASP A 24 3.60 11.94 -8.42
N GLN A 25 3.62 13.26 -8.23
CA GLN A 25 4.08 13.91 -7.01
C GLN A 25 3.15 13.69 -5.81
N GLU A 26 1.86 13.48 -6.04
CA GLU A 26 0.89 13.29 -4.96
C GLU A 26 1.10 11.93 -4.31
N GLY A 27 1.23 10.86 -5.11
CA GLY A 27 1.52 9.53 -4.59
C GLY A 27 2.92 9.44 -3.96
N LEU A 28 3.92 10.16 -4.48
CA LEU A 28 5.23 10.28 -3.83
C LEU A 28 5.12 10.98 -2.46
N ALA A 29 4.36 12.08 -2.37
CA ALA A 29 4.14 12.80 -1.12
C ALA A 29 3.39 11.93 -0.09
N LEU A 30 2.42 11.14 -0.54
CA LEU A 30 1.71 10.19 0.32
C LEU A 30 2.66 9.15 0.92
N LEU A 31 3.50 8.49 0.10
CA LEU A 31 4.48 7.53 0.61
C LEU A 31 5.50 8.18 1.56
N ALA A 32 5.91 9.42 1.27
CA ALA A 32 6.81 10.18 2.12
C ALA A 32 6.21 10.48 3.51
N ALA A 33 4.89 10.70 3.61
CA ALA A 33 4.20 10.87 4.89
C ALA A 33 4.28 9.64 5.81
N PHE A 34 4.49 8.45 5.22
CA PHE A 34 4.75 7.20 5.94
C PHE A 34 6.25 6.86 6.05
N GLY A 35 7.14 7.80 5.69
CA GLY A 35 8.59 7.63 5.77
C GLY A 35 9.19 6.78 4.65
N VAL A 36 8.44 6.51 3.58
CA VAL A 36 8.91 5.77 2.41
C VAL A 36 9.32 6.76 1.33
N ASN A 37 10.53 6.59 0.78
CA ASN A 37 11.05 7.43 -0.30
C ASN A 37 11.05 6.63 -1.61
N GLY A 38 10.24 7.05 -2.59
CA GLY A 38 10.08 6.35 -3.86
C GLY A 38 9.10 5.18 -3.77
N ALA A 39 9.38 4.07 -4.43
CA ALA A 39 8.51 2.90 -4.46
C ALA A 39 8.50 2.11 -3.14
N PHE A 40 7.35 1.57 -2.77
CA PHE A 40 7.20 0.66 -1.64
C PHE A 40 7.12 -0.78 -2.14
N GLN A 41 7.79 -1.72 -1.45
CA GLN A 41 7.67 -3.15 -1.76
C GLN A 41 7.68 -3.98 -0.47
N THR A 42 6.77 -4.96 -0.38
CA THR A 42 6.70 -5.89 0.75
C THR A 42 6.38 -7.31 0.30
N LYS A 43 6.99 -8.32 0.92
CA LYS A 43 6.73 -9.73 0.60
C LYS A 43 5.38 -10.18 1.14
N LEU A 44 4.64 -10.92 0.33
CA LEU A 44 3.40 -11.60 0.69
C LEU A 44 3.78 -13.01 1.21
N GLY A 45 3.51 -13.29 2.49
CA GLY A 45 3.75 -14.62 3.08
C GLY A 45 4.61 -14.64 4.35
N GLY A 46 5.23 -13.53 4.74
CA GLY A 46 5.91 -13.39 6.04
C GLY A 46 4.95 -12.90 7.11
N SER A 47 4.16 -13.78 7.72
CA SER A 47 3.34 -13.41 8.88
C SER A 47 4.22 -13.20 10.12
N THR A 48 4.87 -12.05 10.24
CA THR A 48 4.96 -11.43 11.57
C THR A 48 3.62 -10.78 11.81
N ARG A 49 2.79 -11.46 12.61
CA ARG A 49 1.44 -11.05 13.02
C ARG A 49 1.37 -9.51 13.11
N PRO A 50 0.48 -8.83 12.36
CA PRO A 50 0.34 -7.40 12.51
C PRO A 50 0.02 -7.13 13.98
N THR A 51 0.85 -6.31 14.64
CA THR A 51 0.43 -5.68 15.89
C THR A 51 -0.86 -4.95 15.56
N THR A 52 -1.96 -5.43 16.14
CA THR A 52 -3.35 -4.99 15.96
C THR A 52 -3.51 -3.46 15.94
N THR A 53 -2.59 -2.75 16.58
CA THR A 53 -2.44 -1.30 16.64
C THR A 53 -2.27 -0.57 15.30
N ALA A 54 -1.86 -1.24 14.21
CA ALA A 54 -1.69 -0.60 12.90
C ALA A 54 -3.00 -0.56 12.11
N ALA A 55 -3.74 -1.67 12.08
CA ALA A 55 -5.02 -1.76 11.37
C ALA A 55 -6.11 -0.92 12.05
N GLU A 56 -6.18 -0.91 13.38
CA GLU A 56 -7.12 -0.07 14.13
C GLU A 56 -6.92 1.43 13.86
N ARG A 57 -5.66 1.87 13.72
CA ARG A 57 -5.35 3.27 13.37
C ARG A 57 -5.78 3.62 11.95
N ILE A 58 -5.54 2.72 10.99
CA ILE A 58 -5.97 2.92 9.59
C ILE A 58 -7.49 3.02 9.49
N CYS A 59 -8.23 2.11 10.15
CA CYS A 59 -9.69 2.15 10.20
C CYS A 59 -10.22 3.41 10.88
N SER A 60 -9.56 3.90 11.93
CA SER A 60 -9.97 5.13 12.63
C SER A 60 -9.79 6.41 11.81
N SER A 61 -8.89 6.41 10.83
CA SER A 61 -8.64 7.55 9.93
C SER A 61 -9.47 7.53 8.64
N TYR A 62 -10.18 6.43 8.36
CA TYR A 62 -10.96 6.27 7.13
C TYR A 62 -12.42 6.71 7.38
N GLU A 63 -12.82 7.85 6.82
CA GLU A 63 -14.20 8.38 6.92
C GLU A 63 -15.12 7.90 5.77
N GLY A 64 -14.62 7.10 4.83
CA GLY A 64 -15.39 6.61 3.68
C GLY A 64 -16.18 5.33 3.96
N ALA A 65 -17.19 5.06 3.14
CA ALA A 65 -17.74 3.70 3.04
C ALA A 65 -16.78 2.86 2.18
N PRO A 66 -16.48 1.59 2.52
CA PRO A 66 -15.74 0.72 1.61
C PRO A 66 -16.57 0.53 0.34
N ALA A 67 -15.95 0.75 -0.82
CA ALA A 67 -16.60 0.49 -2.10
C ALA A 67 -16.82 -1.01 -2.27
N GLU A 68 -18.04 -1.41 -2.62
CA GLU A 68 -18.31 -2.78 -3.07
C GLU A 68 -17.73 -2.95 -4.48
N LEU A 69 -16.98 -4.02 -4.68
CA LEU A 69 -16.50 -4.42 -6.00
C LEU A 69 -17.54 -5.35 -6.62
N ASP A 70 -18.08 -4.96 -7.78
CA ASP A 70 -18.98 -5.76 -8.63
C ASP A 70 -18.19 -6.82 -9.43
#